data_AF-A0A173U111-F1
#
_entry.id   AF-A0A173U111-F1
#
_cell.length_a   1.000
_cell.length_b   1.000
_cell.length_c   1.000
_cell.angle_alpha   90.00
_cell.angle_beta   90.00
_cell.angle_gamma   90.00
#
_symmetry.space_group_name_H-M   'P 1'
#
loop_
_entity.id
_entity.type
_entity.pdbx_description
1 polymer ?
#
loop_
_entity_poly.entity_id
_entity_poly.type
_entity_poly.pdbx_seq_one_letter_code
_entity_poly.pdbx_strand_id
1 'polypeptide(L)' 'MKGYVIEAGYMGYVDGTYMLFADEEDYQEYFREWH' A
#
# COMPACT_ATOMS: atom_id res chain seq x y z
N MET A 1 -6.74 -4.12 5.25
CA MET A 1 -5.58 -3.75 4.42
C MET A 1 -4.36 -4.51 4.96
N LYS A 2 -3.49 -5.05 4.10
CA LYS A 2 -2.30 -5.82 4.51
C LYS A 2 -1.07 -5.12 3.94
N GLY A 3 -0.11 -4.77 4.79
CA GLY A 3 1.15 -4.19 4.33
C GLY A 3 2.14 -4.04 5.47
N TYR A 4 3.35 -3.59 5.15
CA TYR A 4 4.43 -3.38 6.11
C TYR A 4 5.39 -2.29 5.64
N VAL A 5 6.03 -1.60 6.60
CA VAL A 5 7.01 -0.55 6.32
C VAL A 5 8.37 -1.15 6.00
N ILE A 6 9.05 -0.57 5.01
CA ILE A 6 10.46 -0.80 4.67
C ILE A 6 11.19 0.55 4.62
N GLU A 7 12.51 0.53 4.49
CA GLU A 7 13.31 1.76 4.38
C GLU A 7 12.87 2.66 3.21
N ALA A 8 12.34 2.08 2.14
CA ALA A 8 11.90 2.80 0.94
C ALA A 8 10.43 3.25 0.95
N GLY A 9 9.64 2.97 1.99
CA GLY A 9 8.21 3.31 2.04
C GLY A 9 7.33 2.21 2.63
N TYR A 10 6.09 2.08 2.15
CA TYR A 10 5.12 1.09 2.62
C TYR A 10 4.80 0.05 1.54
N MET A 11 5.01 -1.22 1.84
CA MET A 11 4.67 -2.34 0.95
C MET A 11 3.21 -2.74 1.17
N GLY A 12 2.31 -2.26 0.30
CA GLY A 12 0.88 -2.56 0.33
C GLY A 12 0.52 -3.80 -0.50
N TYR A 13 -0.30 -4.69 0.04
CA TYR A 13 -0.80 -5.87 -0.68
C TYR A 13 -2.01 -5.50 -1.53
N VAL A 14 -1.90 -5.69 -2.84
CA VAL A 14 -2.91 -5.38 -3.84
C VAL A 14 -2.96 -6.53 -4.85
N ASP A 15 -4.15 -7.05 -5.13
CA ASP A 15 -4.42 -8.08 -6.15
C ASP A 15 -3.41 -9.26 -6.18
N GLY A 16 -3.07 -9.81 -5.02
CA GLY A 16 -2.18 -10.97 -4.95
C GLY A 16 -0.68 -10.66 -4.89
N THR A 17 -0.29 -9.39 -5.00
CA THR A 17 1.12 -8.97 -4.98
C THR A 17 1.37 -7.81 -4.00
N TYR A 18 2.63 -7.59 -3.64
CA TYR A 18 3.04 -6.41 -2.87
C TYR A 18 3.53 -5.31 -3.82
N MET A 19 2.99 -4.11 -3.64
CA MET A 19 3.35 -2.89 -4.35
C MET A 19 3.91 -1.86 -3.38
N LEU A 20 4.91 -1.08 -3.80
CA LEU A 20 5.52 -0.05 -2.99
C LEU A 20 4.73 1.26 -3.10
N PHE A 21 4.37 1.82 -1.95
CA PHE A 21 3.77 3.13 -1.76
C PHE A 21 4.75 4.03 -0.99
N ALA A 22 4.59 5.35 -1.10
CA ALA A 22 5.43 6.27 -0.35
C ALA A 22 5.17 6.14 1.16
N ASP A 23 3.91 6.04 1.57
CA ASP A 23 3.54 5.66 2.94
C ASP A 23 2.24 4.83 3.02
N GLU A 24 1.77 4.58 4.24
CA GLU A 24 0.53 3.83 4.49
C GLU A 24 -0.73 4.63 4.09
N GLU A 25 -0.69 5.96 4.13
CA GLU A 25 -1.82 6.82 3.76
C GLU A 25 -2.07 6.73 2.25
N ASP A 26 -1.02 6.79 1.43
CA ASP A 26 -1.11 6.56 -0.02
C ASP A 26 -1.73 5.19 -0.36
N TYR A 27 -1.35 4.14 0.39
CA TYR A 27 -1.93 2.81 0.25
C TYR A 27 -3.41 2.78 0.61
N GLN A 28 -3.80 3.49 1.66
CA GLN A 28 -5.20 3.63 2.08
C GLN A 28 -6.02 4.45 1.09
N GLU A 29 -5.45 5.50 0.51
CA GLU A 29 -6.09 6.29 -0.54
C GLU A 29 -6.28 5.44 -1.80
N TYR A 30 -5.25 4.72 -2.24
CA TYR A 30 -5.37 3.77 -3.36
C TYR A 30 -6.52 2.77 -3.15
N PHE A 31 -6.66 2.20 -1.96
CA PHE A 31 -7.78 1.29 -1.66
C PHE A 31 -9.14 2.00 -1.56
N ARG A 32 -9.18 3.28 -1.19
CA ARG A 32 -10.41 4.09 -1.12
C ARG A 32 -10.88 4.55 -2.50
N GLU A 33 -9.95 4.86 -3.41
CA GLU A 33 -10.25 5.29 -4.78
C GLU A 33 -10.72 4.16 -5.69
N TRP A 34 -10.37 2.90 -5.37
CA TRP A 34 -10.85 1.71 -6.08
C TRP A 34 -12.27 1.25 -5.65
N HIS A 35 -13.09 2.16 -5.15
CA HIS A 35 -14.46 1.91 -4.66
C HIS A 35 -15.54 2.47 -5.59
#